data_AF-A0A5C3KJC4-F1
#
_entry.id   AF-A0A5C3KJC4-F1
#
_cell.length_a   1.000
_cell.length_b   1.000
_cell.length_c   1.000
_cell.angle_alpha   90.00
_cell.angle_beta   90.00
_cell.angle_gamma   90.00
#
_symmetry.space_group_name_H-M   'P 1'
#
loop_
_entity.id
_entity.type
_entity.pdbx_description
1 polymer ?
#
loop_
_entity_poly.entity_id
_entity_poly.type
_entity_poly.pdbx_seq_one_letter_code
_entity_poly.pdbx_strand_id
1 'polypeptide(L)'
;MSELRRSVVIDDTDPRISYSDGWTRASGATNNHNGNGNFGAVYQNTLHTTTVSGANMSFTFTGSSAQILGTNDPIEVSPGVFDPDIVCTVDGTIVPKRDPFEFRENNWLFCGFDRLSDGEHTIRLQVITQGRPFWFDRITYRPIDVVENETVMINQDDSDINYTGEWGSLGNVAHHTGTIGGGFVFPFFGTRVTLVSMLPVELSRTPGQAVYTIDEGEAIPFTVAAPTGGTSEYVHTTFETTTLPQARHMLKVTYLGPGGRAPLVLDHILVENGSNRRDLQPPVLGDVANGSGSDTVGGPTATPTSKLPSGTEGPPVGVITGGILGGLALILLMGLCLCYIRRRAGSSTKQNGLENAASTATVATGPVFFHSPLDSGKNTLPDMHPLGLNFQTGTSPSPFGGYTNSTNSDWPLPSFLIQPTSSPDNPSFVVTASNSTLAGKSKYGDESNPRRSVPPPYAPS
;
A
#
# COMPACT_ATOMS: atom_id res chain seq x y z
N MET A 1 24.44 -7.40 -2.41
CA MET A 1 23.59 -7.35 -3.61
C MET A 1 22.48 -6.36 -3.31
N SER A 2 22.38 -5.29 -4.09
CA SER A 2 21.45 -4.18 -3.85
C SER A 2 20.03 -4.65 -4.13
N GLU A 3 19.18 -4.53 -3.14
CA GLU A 3 17.80 -4.99 -3.21
C GLU A 3 17.00 -4.11 -4.17
N LEU A 4 16.68 -4.65 -5.35
CA LEU A 4 15.68 -4.09 -6.26
C LEU A 4 14.32 -4.27 -5.58
N ARG A 5 13.85 -3.21 -4.89
CA ARG A 5 12.67 -3.29 -4.00
C ARG A 5 11.44 -2.56 -4.51
N ARG A 6 11.60 -1.70 -5.53
CA ARG A 6 10.51 -0.88 -6.04
C ARG A 6 9.51 -1.73 -6.79
N SER A 7 8.23 -1.50 -6.50
CA SER A 7 7.14 -2.20 -7.17
C SER A 7 6.84 -1.52 -8.50
N VAL A 8 6.33 -2.29 -9.44
CA VAL A 8 5.77 -1.82 -10.70
C VAL A 8 4.25 -1.84 -10.59
N VAL A 9 3.59 -0.86 -11.18
CA VAL A 9 2.14 -0.73 -11.23
C VAL A 9 1.66 -0.97 -12.65
N ILE A 10 0.77 -1.94 -12.81
CA ILE A 10 0.17 -2.34 -14.08
C ILE A 10 -1.32 -2.00 -14.01
N ASP A 11 -1.73 -1.08 -14.86
CA ASP A 11 -3.12 -0.64 -15.01
C ASP A 11 -4.01 -1.75 -15.59
N ASP A 12 -5.31 -1.74 -15.29
CA ASP A 12 -6.27 -2.70 -15.85
C ASP A 12 -6.33 -2.67 -17.39
N THR A 13 -5.92 -1.57 -17.99
CA THR A 13 -5.91 -1.41 -19.46
C THR A 13 -4.62 -1.88 -20.12
N ASP A 14 -3.65 -2.36 -19.35
CA ASP A 14 -2.38 -2.85 -19.89
C ASP A 14 -2.58 -4.08 -20.80
N PRO A 15 -2.05 -4.06 -22.04
CA PRO A 15 -2.26 -5.13 -23.01
C PRO A 15 -1.62 -6.48 -22.61
N ARG A 16 -0.75 -6.51 -21.60
CA ARG A 16 -0.18 -7.73 -21.04
C ARG A 16 -1.17 -8.50 -20.17
N ILE A 17 -2.26 -7.87 -19.74
CA ILE A 17 -3.32 -8.54 -19.00
C ILE A 17 -4.24 -9.26 -20.00
N SER A 18 -4.37 -10.57 -19.83
CA SER A 18 -5.28 -11.38 -20.63
C SER A 18 -6.61 -11.54 -19.90
N TYR A 19 -7.69 -11.10 -20.54
CA TYR A 19 -9.06 -11.27 -20.06
C TYR A 19 -9.77 -12.39 -20.82
N SER A 20 -10.56 -13.20 -20.13
CA SER A 20 -11.49 -14.13 -20.78
C SER A 20 -12.69 -13.39 -21.39
N ASP A 21 -13.57 -14.13 -22.06
CA ASP A 21 -14.87 -13.59 -22.46
C ASP A 21 -15.67 -13.08 -21.25
N GLY A 22 -16.45 -12.01 -21.45
CA GLY A 22 -17.35 -11.44 -20.45
C GLY A 22 -16.83 -10.19 -19.71
N TRP A 23 -15.57 -9.80 -19.91
CA TRP A 23 -15.03 -8.55 -19.36
C TRP A 23 -15.36 -7.35 -20.25
N THR A 24 -15.63 -6.22 -19.60
CA THR A 24 -15.87 -4.93 -20.25
C THR A 24 -15.15 -3.84 -19.49
N ARG A 25 -14.68 -2.80 -20.18
CA ARG A 25 -14.03 -1.65 -19.55
C ARG A 25 -15.08 -0.67 -19.02
N ALA A 26 -14.91 -0.23 -17.78
CA ALA A 26 -15.60 0.90 -17.20
C ALA A 26 -14.62 2.09 -17.13
N SER A 27 -14.95 3.20 -17.80
CA SER A 27 -14.10 4.40 -17.83
C SER A 27 -14.93 5.67 -18.00
N GLY A 28 -14.37 6.81 -17.60
CA GLY A 28 -15.02 8.11 -17.76
C GLY A 28 -16.40 8.17 -17.07
N ALA A 29 -17.45 8.57 -17.80
CA ALA A 29 -18.78 8.73 -17.24
C ALA A 29 -19.43 7.42 -16.74
N THR A 30 -18.98 6.25 -17.23
CA THR A 30 -19.45 4.95 -16.73
C THR A 30 -18.68 4.50 -15.48
N ASN A 31 -17.56 5.16 -15.16
CA ASN A 31 -16.79 4.93 -13.95
C ASN A 31 -17.18 5.96 -12.89
N ASN A 32 -18.24 5.66 -12.15
CA ASN A 32 -18.66 6.47 -11.00
C ASN A 32 -17.99 6.04 -9.69
N HIS A 33 -16.88 5.28 -9.75
CA HIS A 33 -16.29 4.66 -8.56
C HIS A 33 -15.30 5.53 -7.80
N ASN A 34 -14.78 6.61 -8.38
CA ASN A 34 -13.74 7.45 -7.74
C ASN A 34 -14.10 8.03 -6.37
N GLY A 35 -15.40 8.19 -6.08
CA GLY A 35 -15.87 8.71 -4.80
C GLY A 35 -16.26 7.66 -3.77
N ASN A 36 -16.00 6.37 -4.03
CA ASN A 36 -16.38 5.29 -3.12
C ASN A 36 -15.33 5.08 -2.03
N GLY A 37 -15.81 4.99 -0.79
CA GLY A 37 -14.97 4.62 0.33
C GLY A 37 -13.99 5.71 0.74
N ASN A 38 -13.01 5.35 1.57
CA ASN A 38 -11.95 6.24 2.01
C ASN A 38 -10.56 5.83 1.52
N PHE A 39 -10.46 4.85 0.63
CA PHE A 39 -9.20 4.39 0.04
C PHE A 39 -8.86 5.06 -1.30
N GLY A 40 -9.33 6.28 -1.53
CA GLY A 40 -8.97 7.09 -2.70
C GLY A 40 -9.73 6.72 -3.98
N ALA A 41 -9.36 7.36 -5.09
CA ALA A 41 -9.94 7.09 -6.40
C ALA A 41 -9.38 5.79 -7.02
N VAL A 42 -10.07 5.26 -8.03
CA VAL A 42 -9.53 4.12 -8.81
C VAL A 42 -8.32 4.58 -9.63
N TYR A 43 -7.39 3.65 -9.89
CA TYR A 43 -6.16 3.98 -10.60
C TYR A 43 -6.47 4.42 -12.04
N GLN A 44 -5.82 5.51 -12.47
CA GLN A 44 -6.01 6.15 -13.78
C GLN A 44 -7.48 6.39 -14.22
N ASN A 45 -8.43 6.39 -13.27
CA ASN A 45 -9.85 6.48 -13.56
C ASN A 45 -10.38 5.36 -14.50
N THR A 46 -9.80 4.17 -14.42
CA THR A 46 -10.17 2.99 -15.21
C THR A 46 -10.50 1.80 -14.33
N LEU A 47 -11.36 0.93 -14.84
CA LEU A 47 -11.70 -0.36 -14.24
C LEU A 47 -12.04 -1.34 -15.36
N HIS A 48 -11.78 -2.62 -15.16
CA HIS A 48 -12.40 -3.71 -15.91
C HIS A 48 -13.45 -4.40 -15.03
N THR A 49 -14.59 -4.70 -15.61
CA THR A 49 -15.73 -5.31 -14.91
C THR A 49 -16.31 -6.50 -15.64
N THR A 50 -16.86 -7.43 -14.87
CA THR A 50 -17.59 -8.59 -15.37
C THR A 50 -18.73 -8.94 -14.42
N THR A 51 -19.83 -9.41 -14.99
CA THR A 51 -20.97 -10.03 -14.27
C THR A 51 -21.07 -11.52 -14.59
N VAL A 52 -20.07 -12.09 -15.28
CA VAL A 52 -20.09 -13.46 -15.77
C VAL A 52 -19.33 -14.35 -14.79
N SER A 53 -20.04 -15.28 -14.14
CA SER A 53 -19.41 -16.28 -13.28
C SER A 53 -18.46 -17.17 -14.08
N GLY A 54 -17.25 -17.35 -13.57
CA GLY A 54 -16.16 -18.07 -14.23
C GLY A 54 -15.29 -17.20 -15.14
N ALA A 55 -15.65 -15.94 -15.39
CA ALA A 55 -14.76 -15.00 -16.07
C ALA A 55 -13.47 -14.83 -15.27
N ASN A 56 -12.35 -14.69 -15.97
CA ASN A 56 -11.03 -14.63 -15.36
C ASN A 56 -10.12 -13.64 -16.07
N MET A 57 -9.11 -13.16 -15.33
CA MET A 57 -7.97 -12.44 -15.88
C MET A 57 -6.68 -13.14 -15.47
N SER A 58 -5.63 -12.99 -16.26
CA SER A 58 -4.29 -13.49 -15.95
C SER A 58 -3.20 -12.53 -16.37
N PHE A 59 -2.10 -12.54 -15.62
CA PHE A 59 -0.92 -11.72 -15.87
C PHE A 59 0.34 -12.51 -15.52
N THR A 60 1.34 -12.45 -16.40
CA THR A 60 2.63 -13.10 -16.23
C THR A 60 3.70 -12.06 -15.97
N PHE A 61 4.54 -12.29 -14.95
CA PHE A 61 5.62 -11.39 -14.57
C PHE A 61 6.85 -12.16 -14.09
N THR A 62 8.01 -11.51 -14.17
CA THR A 62 9.26 -12.01 -13.58
C THR A 62 9.54 -11.24 -12.30
N GLY A 63 9.39 -11.88 -11.14
CA GLY A 63 9.40 -11.18 -9.86
C GLY A 63 9.33 -12.10 -8.64
N SER A 64 9.18 -11.51 -7.46
CA SER A 64 9.13 -12.23 -6.18
C SER A 64 7.85 -11.97 -5.38
N SER A 65 7.00 -11.05 -5.82
CA SER A 65 5.67 -10.84 -5.25
C SER A 65 4.74 -10.09 -6.20
N ALA A 66 3.44 -10.27 -6.04
CA ALA A 66 2.42 -9.48 -6.73
C ALA A 66 1.17 -9.25 -5.87
N GLN A 67 0.34 -8.29 -6.26
CA GLN A 67 -0.95 -7.99 -5.65
C GLN A 67 -1.97 -7.66 -6.74
N ILE A 68 -3.23 -8.03 -6.51
CA ILE A 68 -4.37 -7.65 -7.35
C ILE A 68 -5.28 -6.74 -6.53
N LEU A 69 -5.57 -5.55 -7.06
CA LEU A 69 -6.38 -4.54 -6.41
C LEU A 69 -7.57 -4.14 -7.29
N GLY A 70 -8.64 -3.66 -6.64
CA GLY A 70 -9.75 -3.02 -7.33
C GLY A 70 -10.82 -2.46 -6.40
N THR A 71 -12.05 -2.34 -6.91
CA THR A 71 -13.18 -1.85 -6.10
C THR A 71 -13.94 -3.03 -5.51
N ASN A 72 -13.82 -3.20 -4.20
CA ASN A 72 -14.64 -4.13 -3.44
C ASN A 72 -16.05 -3.55 -3.34
N ASP A 73 -17.06 -4.29 -3.79
CA ASP A 73 -18.48 -3.93 -3.67
C ASP A 73 -19.36 -5.16 -3.44
N PRO A 74 -19.09 -6.02 -2.43
CA PRO A 74 -19.85 -7.25 -2.25
C PRO A 74 -21.17 -7.01 -1.52
N ILE A 75 -22.11 -7.95 -1.67
CA ILE A 75 -23.27 -8.10 -0.79
C ILE A 75 -23.24 -9.49 -0.17
N GLU A 76 -23.52 -9.55 1.13
CA GLU A 76 -23.76 -10.82 1.81
C GLU A 76 -25.11 -11.40 1.37
N VAL A 77 -25.08 -12.51 0.63
CA VAL A 77 -26.28 -13.20 0.13
C VAL A 77 -26.80 -14.26 1.11
N SER A 78 -25.94 -14.73 2.00
CA SER A 78 -26.27 -15.58 3.16
C SER A 78 -25.14 -15.48 4.19
N PRO A 79 -25.34 -15.87 5.46
CA PRO A 79 -24.33 -15.68 6.51
C PRO A 79 -22.93 -16.19 6.11
N GLY A 80 -21.97 -15.27 5.98
CA GLY A 80 -20.59 -15.53 5.58
C GLY A 80 -20.35 -15.78 4.09
N VAL A 81 -21.35 -15.58 3.23
CA VAL A 81 -21.26 -15.78 1.78
C VAL A 81 -21.54 -14.47 1.07
N PHE A 82 -20.56 -14.01 0.29
CA PHE A 82 -20.61 -12.75 -0.43
C PHE A 82 -20.69 -12.97 -1.94
N ASP A 83 -21.36 -12.05 -2.63
CA ASP A 83 -21.38 -11.94 -4.10
C ASP A 83 -20.90 -10.53 -4.47
N PRO A 84 -19.98 -10.36 -5.45
CA PRO A 84 -19.19 -11.41 -6.08
C PRO A 84 -18.17 -12.01 -5.11
N ASP A 85 -17.80 -13.25 -5.38
CA ASP A 85 -16.68 -13.93 -4.76
C ASP A 85 -15.54 -14.18 -5.77
N ILE A 86 -14.34 -14.51 -5.31
CA ILE A 86 -13.17 -14.72 -6.17
C ILE A 86 -12.32 -15.94 -5.79
N VAL A 87 -11.56 -16.43 -6.76
CA VAL A 87 -10.49 -17.40 -6.57
C VAL A 87 -9.20 -16.83 -7.16
N CYS A 88 -8.17 -16.75 -6.32
CA CYS A 88 -6.84 -16.30 -6.71
C CYS A 88 -5.93 -17.52 -6.91
N THR A 89 -5.14 -17.55 -7.97
CA THR A 89 -4.12 -18.58 -8.18
C THR A 89 -2.79 -17.98 -8.63
N VAL A 90 -1.67 -18.57 -8.22
CA VAL A 90 -0.33 -18.35 -8.76
C VAL A 90 0.22 -19.68 -9.25
N ASP A 91 0.66 -19.73 -10.50
CA ASP A 91 1.20 -20.94 -11.14
C ASP A 91 0.28 -22.16 -11.02
N GLY A 92 -1.02 -21.93 -11.13
CA GLY A 92 -2.06 -22.95 -10.99
C GLY A 92 -2.39 -23.36 -9.55
N THR A 93 -1.68 -22.83 -8.55
CA THR A 93 -1.94 -23.10 -7.13
C THR A 93 -2.85 -22.04 -6.53
N ILE A 94 -3.92 -22.45 -5.85
CA ILE A 94 -4.85 -21.54 -5.17
C ILE A 94 -4.14 -20.87 -3.99
N VAL A 95 -4.27 -19.54 -3.89
CA VAL A 95 -3.80 -18.76 -2.75
C VAL A 95 -4.98 -18.16 -1.99
N PRO A 96 -4.82 -17.91 -0.67
CA PRO A 96 -5.82 -17.17 0.09
C PRO A 96 -6.06 -15.78 -0.50
N LYS A 97 -7.32 -15.43 -0.64
CA LYS A 97 -7.76 -14.04 -0.91
C LYS A 97 -7.91 -13.28 0.41
N ARG A 98 -8.04 -11.97 0.31
CA ARG A 98 -8.51 -11.13 1.41
C ARG A 98 -9.99 -11.39 1.68
N ASP A 99 -10.37 -11.41 2.95
CA ASP A 99 -11.79 -11.50 3.31
C ASP A 99 -12.57 -10.31 2.74
N PRO A 100 -13.81 -10.51 2.24
CA PRO A 100 -14.66 -9.44 1.77
C PRO A 100 -14.92 -8.42 2.88
N PHE A 101 -15.03 -7.15 2.48
CA PHE A 101 -15.46 -6.07 3.36
C PHE A 101 -16.85 -5.61 2.95
N GLU A 102 -17.75 -5.39 3.91
CA GLU A 102 -19.15 -5.06 3.61
C GLU A 102 -19.32 -3.67 2.97
N PHE A 103 -18.33 -2.80 3.15
CA PHE A 103 -18.35 -1.47 2.57
C PHE A 103 -17.66 -1.44 1.22
N ARG A 104 -18.18 -0.57 0.37
CA ARG A 104 -17.61 -0.34 -0.94
C ARG A 104 -16.32 0.47 -0.81
N GLU A 105 -15.20 -0.11 -1.23
CA GLU A 105 -13.87 0.48 -1.10
C GLU A 105 -13.07 0.31 -2.38
N ASN A 106 -12.45 1.39 -2.85
CA ASN A 106 -11.46 1.34 -3.92
C ASN A 106 -10.10 0.87 -3.39
N ASN A 107 -9.17 0.58 -4.31
CA ASN A 107 -7.82 0.14 -3.95
C ASN A 107 -7.81 -1.03 -2.95
N TRP A 108 -8.86 -1.86 -2.95
CA TRP A 108 -9.00 -3.00 -2.06
C TRP A 108 -8.10 -4.12 -2.54
N LEU A 109 -7.25 -4.64 -1.64
CA LEU A 109 -6.40 -5.78 -1.93
C LEU A 109 -7.26 -7.05 -1.98
N PHE A 110 -7.41 -7.63 -3.18
CA PHE A 110 -8.13 -8.89 -3.36
C PHE A 110 -7.23 -10.11 -3.12
N CYS A 111 -6.06 -10.11 -3.77
CA CYS A 111 -5.11 -11.22 -3.72
C CYS A 111 -3.72 -10.68 -3.42
N GLY A 112 -3.02 -11.28 -2.45
CA GLY A 112 -1.60 -11.05 -2.20
C GLY A 112 -0.80 -12.31 -2.53
N PHE A 113 0.26 -12.15 -3.32
CA PHE A 113 1.20 -13.21 -3.69
C PHE A 113 2.56 -12.83 -3.13
N ASP A 114 2.81 -13.18 -1.88
CA ASP A 114 4.04 -12.77 -1.17
C ASP A 114 5.08 -13.89 -1.15
N ARG A 115 6.36 -13.52 -1.14
CA ARG A 115 7.50 -14.45 -0.95
C ARG A 115 7.52 -15.58 -1.99
N LEU A 116 7.20 -15.26 -3.23
CA LEU A 116 7.42 -16.18 -4.35
C LEU A 116 8.93 -16.37 -4.51
N SER A 117 9.32 -17.53 -5.05
CA SER A 117 10.69 -17.73 -5.53
C SER A 117 11.03 -16.69 -6.58
N ASP A 118 12.29 -16.28 -6.72
CA ASP A 118 12.68 -15.44 -7.85
C ASP A 118 12.48 -16.22 -9.15
N GLY A 119 11.60 -15.73 -10.04
CA GLY A 119 11.34 -16.36 -11.32
C GLY A 119 10.17 -15.76 -12.08
N GLU A 120 9.79 -16.42 -13.17
CA GLU A 120 8.56 -16.12 -13.89
C GLU A 120 7.36 -16.77 -13.18
N HIS A 121 6.31 -15.98 -12.98
CA HIS A 121 5.06 -16.38 -12.34
C HIS A 121 3.87 -15.94 -13.16
N THR A 122 2.81 -16.73 -13.13
CA THR A 122 1.51 -16.36 -13.71
C THR A 122 0.45 -16.31 -12.62
N ILE A 123 -0.07 -15.11 -12.37
CA ILE A 123 -1.21 -14.90 -11.47
C ILE A 123 -2.51 -14.91 -12.27
N ARG A 124 -3.57 -15.41 -11.65
CA ARG A 124 -4.91 -15.44 -12.23
C ARG A 124 -5.95 -15.16 -11.15
N LEU A 125 -6.96 -14.39 -11.51
CA LEU A 125 -8.15 -14.15 -10.71
C LEU A 125 -9.36 -14.67 -11.50
N GLN A 126 -10.18 -15.49 -10.85
CA GLN A 126 -11.45 -15.97 -11.38
C GLN A 126 -12.59 -15.43 -10.52
N VAL A 127 -13.60 -14.85 -11.17
CA VAL A 127 -14.80 -14.30 -10.53
C VAL A 127 -15.87 -15.38 -10.41
N ILE A 128 -16.48 -15.48 -9.24
CA ILE A 128 -17.65 -16.32 -8.95
C ILE A 128 -18.78 -15.35 -8.58
N THR A 129 -19.81 -15.25 -9.41
CA THR A 129 -20.90 -14.29 -9.14
C THR A 129 -22.28 -14.82 -9.52
N GLN A 130 -23.32 -14.27 -8.89
CA GLN A 130 -24.73 -14.46 -9.25
C GLN A 130 -25.25 -13.37 -10.20
N GLY A 131 -24.34 -12.62 -10.85
CA GLY A 131 -24.65 -11.54 -11.78
C GLY A 131 -24.30 -10.15 -11.25
N ARG A 132 -23.79 -10.05 -10.02
CA ARG A 132 -23.27 -8.80 -9.48
C ARG A 132 -21.93 -8.45 -10.13
N PRO A 133 -21.67 -7.18 -10.45
CA PRO A 133 -20.39 -6.78 -11.04
C PRO A 133 -19.22 -6.98 -10.07
N PHE A 134 -18.12 -7.53 -10.59
CA PHE A 134 -16.78 -7.46 -10.00
C PHE A 134 -15.98 -6.35 -10.69
N TRP A 135 -15.05 -5.70 -9.96
CA TRP A 135 -14.31 -4.53 -10.46
C TRP A 135 -12.81 -4.70 -10.21
N PHE A 136 -12.05 -4.92 -11.28
CA PHE A 136 -10.58 -4.97 -11.28
C PHE A 136 -10.00 -3.62 -11.70
N ASP A 137 -8.91 -3.20 -11.06
CA ASP A 137 -8.28 -1.87 -11.26
C ASP A 137 -6.80 -1.97 -11.62
N ARG A 138 -6.00 -2.66 -10.79
CA ARG A 138 -4.55 -2.74 -11.05
C ARG A 138 -3.88 -3.94 -10.45
N ILE A 139 -2.72 -4.28 -11.01
CA ILE A 139 -1.75 -5.18 -10.42
C ILE A 139 -0.55 -4.37 -9.93
N THR A 140 -0.01 -4.73 -8.78
CA THR A 140 1.35 -4.31 -8.40
C THR A 140 2.23 -5.53 -8.29
N TYR A 141 3.49 -5.46 -8.73
CA TYR A 141 4.43 -6.58 -8.55
C TYR A 141 5.85 -6.08 -8.28
N ARG A 142 6.66 -6.94 -7.65
CA ARG A 142 8.06 -6.65 -7.37
C ARG A 142 8.94 -7.42 -8.35
N PRO A 143 9.50 -6.76 -9.39
CA PRO A 143 10.43 -7.39 -10.32
C PRO A 143 11.74 -7.78 -9.64
N ILE A 144 12.36 -8.86 -10.13
CA ILE A 144 13.71 -9.27 -9.73
C ILE A 144 14.79 -8.71 -10.66
N ASP A 145 14.41 -8.40 -11.90
CA ASP A 145 15.27 -7.78 -12.91
C ASP A 145 15.01 -6.28 -13.02
N VAL A 146 15.84 -5.60 -13.80
CA VAL A 146 15.59 -4.20 -14.15
C VAL A 146 14.46 -4.14 -15.16
N VAL A 147 13.45 -3.34 -14.86
CA VAL A 147 12.41 -2.92 -15.80
C VAL A 147 12.57 -1.43 -16.09
N GLU A 148 12.17 -1.03 -17.29
CA GLU A 148 12.24 0.35 -17.78
C GLU A 148 10.93 0.70 -18.49
N ASN A 149 10.62 1.98 -18.57
CA ASN A 149 9.40 2.50 -19.20
C ASN A 149 8.12 2.00 -18.52
N GLU A 150 8.18 1.79 -17.22
CA GLU A 150 7.04 1.35 -16.40
C GLU A 150 6.60 2.45 -15.44
N THR A 151 5.39 2.33 -14.89
CA THR A 151 5.05 3.09 -13.68
C THR A 151 5.63 2.39 -12.46
N VAL A 152 6.52 3.07 -11.77
CA VAL A 152 7.22 2.54 -10.59
C VAL A 152 6.68 3.19 -9.34
N MET A 153 6.36 2.38 -8.33
CA MET A 153 5.91 2.81 -7.01
C MET A 153 7.08 2.77 -6.03
N ILE A 154 7.32 3.91 -5.39
CA ILE A 154 8.37 4.15 -4.40
C ILE A 154 7.69 4.45 -3.06
N ASN A 155 7.77 3.49 -2.15
CA ASN A 155 7.17 3.61 -0.82
C ASN A 155 7.97 4.59 0.06
N GLN A 156 7.34 5.10 1.11
CA GLN A 156 7.94 5.98 2.12
C GLN A 156 9.24 5.43 2.75
N ASP A 157 9.46 4.12 2.74
CA ASP A 157 10.66 3.48 3.29
C ASP A 157 11.77 3.24 2.24
N ASP A 158 11.62 3.75 1.03
CA ASP A 158 12.68 3.64 0.01
C ASP A 158 13.92 4.43 0.47
N SER A 159 15.04 3.72 0.57
CA SER A 159 16.31 4.28 1.03
C SER A 159 16.97 5.30 0.08
N ASP A 160 16.41 5.56 -1.10
CA ASP A 160 16.78 6.71 -1.95
C ASP A 160 16.06 8.00 -1.54
N ILE A 161 15.07 7.93 -0.65
CA ILE A 161 14.40 9.12 -0.09
C ILE A 161 15.23 9.65 1.06
N ASN A 162 15.71 10.88 0.91
CA ASN A 162 16.44 11.59 1.96
C ASN A 162 15.53 12.60 2.67
N TYR A 163 15.12 12.27 3.88
CA TYR A 163 14.24 13.09 4.71
C TYR A 163 14.99 14.22 5.44
N THR A 164 14.35 15.38 5.55
CA THR A 164 14.80 16.51 6.35
C THR A 164 13.72 16.94 7.35
N GLY A 165 14.13 17.44 8.52
CA GLY A 165 13.21 17.78 9.62
C GLY A 165 12.84 16.56 10.47
N GLU A 166 11.84 16.73 11.35
CA GLU A 166 11.36 15.64 12.20
C GLU A 166 10.22 14.91 11.50
N TRP A 167 10.40 13.61 11.25
CA TRP A 167 9.39 12.75 10.63
C TRP A 167 8.88 11.71 11.63
N GLY A 168 7.56 11.53 11.65
CA GLY A 168 6.88 10.49 12.42
C GLY A 168 6.22 9.46 11.50
N SER A 169 6.03 8.25 12.01
CA SER A 169 5.30 7.18 11.32
C SER A 169 3.81 7.24 11.61
N LEU A 170 2.99 6.95 10.59
CA LEU A 170 1.55 6.68 10.67
C LEU A 170 1.33 5.18 10.43
N GLY A 171 1.95 4.36 11.29
CA GLY A 171 2.03 2.91 11.09
C GLY A 171 2.91 2.55 9.90
N ASN A 172 2.54 1.48 9.19
CA ASN A 172 3.26 1.00 8.01
C ASN A 172 2.76 1.63 6.69
N VAL A 173 1.93 2.67 6.77
CA VAL A 173 1.25 3.26 5.62
C VAL A 173 1.96 4.50 5.11
N ALA A 174 2.37 5.39 6.02
CA ALA A 174 2.92 6.67 5.63
C ALA A 174 3.86 7.25 6.69
N HIS A 175 4.68 8.20 6.26
CA HIS A 175 5.44 9.08 7.12
C HIS A 175 4.87 10.50 7.05
N HIS A 176 5.01 11.29 8.11
CA HIS A 176 4.57 12.68 8.15
C HIS A 176 5.55 13.62 8.84
N THR A 177 5.55 14.89 8.44
CA THR A 177 6.27 15.97 9.13
C THR A 177 5.41 17.23 9.26
N GLY A 178 5.37 17.78 10.47
CA GLY A 178 4.79 19.09 10.77
C GLY A 178 5.85 20.18 10.96
N THR A 179 7.13 19.87 10.78
CA THR A 179 8.25 20.79 10.99
C THR A 179 8.36 21.73 9.80
N ILE A 180 8.24 23.05 10.02
CA ILE A 180 8.49 24.05 8.97
C ILE A 180 9.90 23.86 8.40
N GLY A 181 10.03 23.78 7.08
CA GLY A 181 11.30 23.49 6.39
C GLY A 181 11.66 22.00 6.34
N GLY A 182 10.91 21.14 7.03
CA GLY A 182 10.96 19.69 6.87
C GLY A 182 10.47 19.27 5.49
N GLY A 183 10.93 18.12 5.01
CA GLY A 183 10.66 17.70 3.64
C GLY A 183 11.44 16.45 3.27
N PHE A 184 11.56 16.20 1.97
CA PHE A 184 12.40 15.12 1.45
C PHE A 184 12.96 15.48 0.08
N VAL A 185 14.04 14.77 -0.28
CA VAL A 185 14.68 14.81 -1.58
C VAL A 185 14.71 13.39 -2.14
N PHE A 186 14.35 13.23 -3.42
CA PHE A 186 14.27 11.93 -4.08
C PHE A 186 14.77 12.01 -5.53
N PRO A 187 15.86 11.30 -5.89
CA PRO A 187 16.30 11.15 -7.27
C PRO A 187 15.44 10.12 -8.01
N PHE A 188 15.05 10.44 -9.24
CA PHE A 188 14.27 9.52 -10.07
C PHE A 188 14.67 9.59 -11.55
N PHE A 189 14.38 8.53 -12.29
CA PHE A 189 14.42 8.52 -13.75
C PHE A 189 13.00 8.31 -14.24
N GLY A 190 12.49 9.18 -15.12
CA GLY A 190 11.11 9.09 -15.61
C GLY A 190 10.64 10.38 -16.27
N THR A 191 9.33 10.46 -16.49
CA THR A 191 8.69 11.58 -17.21
C THR A 191 7.60 12.30 -16.42
N ARG A 192 7.15 11.73 -15.30
CA ARG A 192 6.12 12.34 -14.46
C ARG A 192 6.21 11.77 -13.06
N VAL A 193 5.93 12.61 -12.06
CA VAL A 193 5.88 12.20 -10.66
C VAL A 193 4.54 12.56 -10.05
N THR A 194 3.95 11.61 -9.32
CA THR A 194 2.75 11.81 -8.52
C THR A 194 3.08 11.52 -7.05
N LEU A 195 2.85 12.51 -6.18
CA LEU A 195 2.96 12.33 -4.73
C LEU A 195 1.61 11.87 -4.18
N VAL A 196 1.59 10.71 -3.55
CA VAL A 196 0.42 10.14 -2.91
C VAL A 196 0.57 10.22 -1.38
N SER A 197 -0.51 10.58 -0.71
CA SER A 197 -0.55 10.86 0.72
C SER A 197 -1.76 10.19 1.39
N MET A 198 -1.64 9.98 2.70
CA MET A 198 -2.77 9.75 3.60
C MET A 198 -3.18 11.08 4.25
N LEU A 199 -4.47 11.27 4.49
CA LEU A 199 -5.05 12.41 5.21
C LEU A 199 -5.59 11.93 6.58
N PRO A 200 -4.75 11.90 7.64
CA PRO A 200 -5.12 11.38 8.95
C PRO A 200 -6.04 12.34 9.72
N VAL A 201 -7.11 11.81 10.34
CA VAL A 201 -8.03 12.62 11.17
C VAL A 201 -7.51 12.90 12.57
N GLU A 202 -6.49 12.16 13.01
CA GLU A 202 -5.84 12.30 14.32
C GLU A 202 -4.91 13.53 14.38
N LEU A 203 -4.56 14.10 13.23
CA LEU A 203 -3.69 15.26 13.10
C LEU A 203 -4.49 16.54 12.80
N SER A 204 -3.80 17.68 12.67
CA SER A 204 -4.49 18.94 12.41
C SER A 204 -5.30 18.87 11.10
N ARG A 205 -6.55 19.32 11.19
CA ARG A 205 -7.51 19.33 10.09
C ARG A 205 -7.57 20.65 9.32
N THR A 206 -6.60 21.55 9.57
CA THR A 206 -6.50 22.83 8.87
C THR A 206 -5.49 22.69 7.73
N PRO A 207 -5.85 22.92 6.45
CA PRO A 207 -4.93 22.72 5.32
C PRO A 207 -3.58 23.42 5.49
N GLY A 208 -2.50 22.68 5.22
CA GLY A 208 -1.12 23.15 5.24
C GLY A 208 -0.68 23.74 3.90
N GLN A 209 0.60 24.12 3.81
CA GLN A 209 1.21 24.61 2.57
C GLN A 209 2.58 23.98 2.40
N ALA A 210 2.94 23.68 1.17
CA ALA A 210 4.24 23.13 0.82
C ALA A 210 4.64 23.60 -0.59
N VAL A 211 5.89 23.36 -0.96
CA VAL A 211 6.41 23.58 -2.31
C VAL A 211 7.16 22.34 -2.76
N TYR A 212 7.21 22.13 -4.08
CA TYR A 212 8.16 21.20 -4.68
C TYR A 212 9.01 21.90 -5.75
N THR A 213 10.20 21.37 -6.01
CA THR A 213 11.05 21.75 -7.14
C THR A 213 11.49 20.48 -7.89
N ILE A 214 11.65 20.60 -9.20
CA ILE A 214 12.31 19.61 -10.04
C ILE A 214 13.65 20.22 -10.50
N ASP A 215 14.75 19.50 -10.30
CA ASP A 215 16.09 19.89 -10.78
C ASP A 215 16.55 21.28 -10.35
N GLU A 216 16.27 21.66 -9.10
CA GLU A 216 16.54 22.99 -8.55
C GLU A 216 15.87 24.16 -9.30
N GLY A 217 14.84 23.85 -10.10
CA GLY A 217 14.03 24.84 -10.81
C GLY A 217 13.12 25.66 -9.89
N GLU A 218 12.12 26.31 -10.50
CA GLU A 218 11.15 27.14 -9.78
C GLU A 218 10.35 26.33 -8.75
N ALA A 219 10.14 26.91 -7.57
CA ALA A 219 9.35 26.29 -6.50
C ALA A 219 7.86 26.41 -6.80
N ILE A 220 7.21 25.28 -7.02
CA ILE A 220 5.78 25.18 -7.32
C ILE A 220 5.02 24.97 -6.01
N PRO A 221 4.17 25.91 -5.58
CA PRO A 221 3.39 25.76 -4.35
C PRO A 221 2.24 24.77 -4.54
N PHE A 222 1.95 24.02 -3.49
CA PHE A 222 0.75 23.18 -3.40
C PHE A 222 0.18 23.19 -1.97
N THR A 223 -1.12 22.93 -1.89
CA THR A 223 -1.83 22.84 -0.61
C THR A 223 -1.66 21.43 -0.05
N VAL A 224 -1.26 21.32 1.22
CA VAL A 224 -1.30 20.05 1.94
C VAL A 224 -2.73 19.86 2.44
N ALA A 225 -3.46 18.96 1.79
CA ALA A 225 -4.86 18.70 2.09
C ALA A 225 -5.05 18.18 3.53
N ALA A 226 -6.26 18.35 4.04
CA ALA A 226 -6.68 17.85 5.34
C ALA A 226 -7.99 17.08 5.16
N PRO A 227 -8.26 16.05 5.97
CA PRO A 227 -9.48 15.26 5.82
C PRO A 227 -10.72 16.11 6.13
N THR A 228 -11.69 16.06 5.21
CA THR A 228 -12.94 16.84 5.34
C THR A 228 -13.96 16.12 6.23
N GLY A 229 -13.92 14.79 6.26
CA GLY A 229 -14.79 13.93 7.05
C GLY A 229 -14.29 13.58 8.46
N GLY A 230 -15.00 12.66 9.10
CA GLY A 230 -14.61 12.07 10.39
C GLY A 230 -13.72 10.82 10.28
N THR A 231 -13.30 10.47 9.06
CA THR A 231 -12.50 9.29 8.74
C THR A 231 -11.24 9.69 7.98
N SER A 232 -10.12 9.01 8.24
CA SER A 232 -8.90 9.21 7.48
C SER A 232 -9.11 8.83 6.01
N GLU A 233 -8.50 9.58 5.09
CA GLU A 233 -8.55 9.29 3.65
C GLU A 233 -7.17 8.74 3.22
N TYR A 234 -7.14 7.68 2.42
CA TYR A 234 -5.93 7.03 1.91
C TYR A 234 -5.80 7.22 0.40
N VAL A 235 -4.59 7.03 -0.13
CA VAL A 235 -4.31 7.11 -1.58
C VAL A 235 -4.78 8.45 -2.17
N HIS A 236 -4.55 9.56 -1.43
CA HIS A 236 -4.88 10.90 -1.87
C HIS A 236 -3.76 11.44 -2.76
N THR A 237 -4.08 11.83 -4.00
CA THR A 237 -3.10 12.50 -4.86
C THR A 237 -2.89 13.94 -4.40
N THR A 238 -1.73 14.20 -3.80
CA THR A 238 -1.37 15.52 -3.28
C THR A 238 -0.94 16.46 -4.40
N PHE A 239 -0.11 15.98 -5.32
CA PHE A 239 0.18 16.67 -6.57
C PHE A 239 0.65 15.69 -7.64
N GLU A 240 0.57 16.13 -8.89
CA GLU A 240 1.19 15.51 -10.05
C GLU A 240 1.99 16.58 -10.79
N THR A 241 3.20 16.25 -11.24
CA THR A 241 4.02 17.16 -12.04
C THR A 241 3.48 17.26 -13.47
N THR A 242 3.81 18.34 -14.17
CA THR A 242 3.71 18.31 -15.63
C THR A 242 4.62 17.22 -16.22
N THR A 243 4.38 16.83 -17.48
CA THR A 243 5.29 15.91 -18.19
C THR A 243 6.66 16.54 -18.34
N LEU A 244 7.68 15.80 -17.94
CA LEU A 244 9.10 16.10 -18.01
C LEU A 244 9.73 15.32 -19.18
N PRO A 245 10.87 15.78 -19.73
CA PRO A 245 11.69 14.96 -20.61
C PRO A 245 12.05 13.64 -19.94
N GLN A 246 12.20 12.56 -20.70
CA GLN A 246 12.65 11.29 -20.12
C GLN A 246 14.14 11.38 -19.75
N ALA A 247 14.42 11.65 -18.48
CA ALA A 247 15.77 11.82 -17.97
C ALA A 247 15.85 11.50 -16.48
N ARG A 248 17.04 11.68 -15.91
CA ARG A 248 17.24 11.72 -14.46
C ARG A 248 16.85 13.09 -13.93
N HIS A 249 16.12 13.07 -12.83
CA HIS A 249 15.59 14.25 -12.17
C HIS A 249 15.78 14.17 -10.66
N MET A 250 15.70 15.33 -10.01
CA MET A 250 15.68 15.46 -8.57
C MET A 250 14.37 16.10 -8.12
N LEU A 251 13.53 15.35 -7.43
CA LEU A 251 12.37 15.90 -6.72
C LEU A 251 12.81 16.37 -5.33
N LYS A 252 12.49 17.62 -4.99
CA LYS A 252 12.59 18.13 -3.61
C LYS A 252 11.24 18.67 -3.19
N VAL A 253 10.76 18.22 -2.03
CA VAL A 253 9.52 18.71 -1.40
C VAL A 253 9.87 19.38 -0.08
N THR A 254 9.26 20.53 0.21
CA THR A 254 9.50 21.28 1.46
C THR A 254 8.18 21.78 2.03
N TYR A 255 7.92 21.44 3.28
CA TYR A 255 6.75 21.86 4.04
C TYR A 255 6.93 23.30 4.55
N LEU A 256 5.94 24.14 4.29
CA LEU A 256 5.91 25.56 4.64
C LEU A 256 4.84 25.90 5.68
N GLY A 257 3.99 24.93 6.06
CA GLY A 257 2.87 25.16 6.94
C GLY A 257 3.31 25.44 8.38
N PRO A 258 2.87 26.53 9.02
CA PRO A 258 3.16 26.75 10.44
C PRO A 258 2.58 25.63 11.32
N GLY A 259 3.10 25.51 12.53
CA GLY A 259 2.59 24.58 13.53
C GLY A 259 1.07 24.72 13.72
N GLY A 260 0.37 23.60 13.86
CA GLY A 260 -1.09 23.56 13.98
C GLY A 260 -1.85 23.45 12.65
N ARG A 261 -1.16 23.27 11.51
CA ARG A 261 -1.78 22.88 10.22
C ARG A 261 -1.52 21.40 9.89
N ALA A 262 -2.24 20.89 8.89
CA ALA A 262 -2.11 19.53 8.39
C ALA A 262 -0.65 19.28 7.96
N PRO A 263 0.00 18.24 8.50
CA PRO A 263 1.40 17.96 8.20
C PRO A 263 1.56 17.44 6.78
N LEU A 264 2.75 17.62 6.19
CA LEU A 264 3.11 16.94 4.95
C LEU A 264 3.16 15.43 5.22
N VAL A 265 2.42 14.65 4.43
CA VAL A 265 2.37 13.19 4.54
C VAL A 265 2.88 12.57 3.24
N LEU A 266 3.75 11.57 3.34
CA LEU A 266 4.22 10.75 2.23
C LEU A 266 3.82 9.29 2.49
N ASP A 267 2.96 8.77 1.63
CA ASP A 267 2.63 7.33 1.54
C ASP A 267 3.57 6.71 0.49
N HIS A 268 3.40 7.09 -0.77
CA HIS A 268 4.29 6.66 -1.85
C HIS A 268 4.39 7.70 -2.96
N ILE A 269 5.35 7.48 -3.85
CA ILE A 269 5.60 8.26 -5.06
C ILE A 269 5.38 7.33 -6.25
N LEU A 270 4.65 7.78 -7.26
CA LEU A 270 4.57 7.12 -8.57
C LEU A 270 5.47 7.85 -9.55
N VAL A 271 6.28 7.11 -10.31
CA VAL A 271 7.13 7.64 -11.37
C VAL A 271 6.76 6.95 -12.68
N GLU A 272 6.31 7.71 -13.67
CA GLU A 272 5.93 7.17 -14.98
C GLU A 272 7.09 7.14 -15.96
N ASN A 273 7.05 6.14 -16.85
CA ASN A 273 8.14 5.80 -17.77
C ASN A 273 9.49 5.69 -17.05
N GLY A 274 9.43 5.16 -15.82
CA GLY A 274 10.56 5.07 -14.92
C GLY A 274 11.25 3.71 -14.96
N SER A 275 12.16 3.52 -14.01
CA SER A 275 12.85 2.25 -13.79
C SER A 275 12.83 1.87 -12.30
N ASN A 276 12.69 0.58 -12.02
CA ASN A 276 12.84 0.04 -10.66
C ASN A 276 14.30 0.04 -10.20
N ARG A 277 15.25 0.37 -11.08
CA ARG A 277 16.65 0.54 -10.73
C ARG A 277 16.80 1.72 -9.77
N ARG A 278 17.48 1.46 -8.66
CA ARG A 278 17.87 2.51 -7.72
C ARG A 278 18.86 3.45 -8.40
N ASP A 279 18.58 4.74 -8.31
CA ASP A 279 19.47 5.76 -8.81
C ASP A 279 20.26 6.37 -7.66
N LEU A 280 21.43 5.78 -7.38
CA LEU A 280 22.27 6.17 -6.24
C LEU A 280 23.08 7.43 -6.49
N GLN A 281 23.08 7.98 -7.71
CA GLN A 281 23.88 9.16 -8.04
C GLN A 281 22.98 10.33 -8.43
N PRO A 282 23.20 11.52 -7.82
CA PRO A 282 22.59 12.75 -8.29
C PRO A 282 22.90 12.93 -9.79
N PRO A 283 21.98 13.54 -10.57
CA PRO A 283 22.29 13.91 -11.94
C PRO A 283 23.55 14.79 -11.92
N VAL A 284 24.64 14.28 -12.47
CA VAL A 284 25.82 15.11 -12.75
C VAL A 284 25.36 16.05 -13.85
N LEU A 285 25.45 17.36 -13.60
CA LEU A 285 25.04 18.46 -14.50
C LEU A 285 25.72 18.47 -15.89
N GLY A 286 26.37 17.37 -16.32
CA GLY A 286 27.06 17.20 -17.60
C GLY A 286 26.48 16.16 -18.57
N ASP A 287 25.50 15.32 -18.16
CA ASP A 287 25.06 14.17 -18.99
C ASP A 287 23.86 14.43 -19.92
N VAL A 288 23.38 15.68 -20.03
CA VAL A 288 22.21 16.02 -20.88
C VAL A 288 22.56 16.12 -22.38
N ALA A 289 23.80 15.88 -22.80
CA ALA A 289 24.17 15.94 -24.21
C ALA A 289 25.18 14.87 -24.61
N ASN A 290 24.72 13.68 -24.99
CA ASN A 290 25.34 12.96 -26.11
C ASN A 290 24.46 11.81 -26.64
N GLY A 291 23.45 12.18 -27.42
CA GLY A 291 22.97 11.33 -28.50
C GLY A 291 23.86 11.52 -29.74
N SER A 292 24.64 10.50 -30.07
CA SER A 292 25.19 10.18 -31.40
C SER A 292 25.93 11.30 -32.17
N GLY A 293 27.27 11.25 -32.15
CA GLY A 293 28.14 12.07 -33.00
C GLY A 293 29.56 11.52 -33.07
N SER A 294 29.83 10.81 -34.16
CA SER A 294 31.11 10.26 -34.61
C SER A 294 32.33 11.21 -34.52
N ASP A 295 33.46 10.63 -34.13
CA ASP A 295 34.88 10.99 -34.35
C ASP A 295 35.23 12.36 -34.97
N THR A 296 36.03 13.17 -34.26
CA THR A 296 37.41 13.56 -34.68
C THR A 296 38.16 14.44 -33.66
N VAL A 297 39.25 13.87 -33.14
CA VAL A 297 40.61 14.44 -32.91
C VAL A 297 40.78 15.96 -32.65
N GLY A 298 41.36 16.28 -31.48
CA GLY A 298 42.56 17.15 -31.42
C GLY A 298 42.58 18.32 -30.42
N GLY A 299 43.46 18.23 -29.40
CA GLY A 299 44.19 19.39 -28.87
C GLY A 299 44.00 19.72 -27.37
N PRO A 300 45.07 19.74 -26.54
CA PRO A 300 45.04 20.17 -25.14
C PRO A 300 45.29 21.69 -25.05
N THR A 301 44.78 22.41 -24.02
CA THR A 301 45.45 23.59 -23.40
C THR A 301 44.65 24.20 -22.23
N ALA A 302 45.37 24.40 -21.12
CA ALA A 302 45.26 25.39 -20.03
C ALA A 302 44.09 25.37 -19.02
N THR A 303 44.47 24.91 -17.83
CA THR A 303 44.00 25.26 -16.48
C THR A 303 44.05 26.78 -16.20
N PRO A 304 43.08 27.30 -15.42
CA PRO A 304 43.43 28.28 -14.39
C PRO A 304 42.99 27.82 -13.00
N THR A 305 43.97 27.76 -12.11
CA THR A 305 43.84 27.45 -10.68
C THR A 305 43.32 28.68 -9.93
N SER A 306 42.07 28.66 -9.47
CA SER A 306 41.58 29.62 -8.47
C SER A 306 41.69 29.02 -7.07
N LYS A 307 42.65 29.55 -6.29
CA LYS A 307 42.77 29.31 -4.83
C LYS A 307 41.51 29.79 -4.11
N LEU A 308 40.84 28.89 -3.40
CA LEU A 308 39.76 29.20 -2.46
C LEU A 308 40.29 29.07 -1.02
N PRO A 309 40.03 30.02 -0.12
CA PRO A 309 40.58 30.03 1.24
C PRO A 309 39.92 28.98 2.14
N SER A 310 40.75 28.18 2.81
CA SER A 310 40.35 27.27 3.89
C SER A 310 40.03 28.05 5.16
N GLY A 311 38.75 28.09 5.53
CA GLY A 311 38.28 28.55 6.83
C GLY A 311 37.51 27.43 7.51
N THR A 312 38.21 26.62 8.30
CA THR A 312 37.62 25.55 9.10
C THR A 312 37.39 26.08 10.51
N GLU A 313 36.18 26.59 10.80
CA GLU A 313 35.70 26.72 12.17
C GLU A 313 34.58 25.69 12.38
N GLY A 314 34.93 24.57 13.00
CA GLY A 314 33.97 23.58 13.43
C GLY A 314 33.18 24.08 14.64
N PRO A 315 31.88 23.75 14.76
CA PRO A 315 31.06 24.16 15.90
C PRO A 315 31.62 23.59 17.22
N PRO A 316 31.53 24.34 18.35
CA PRO A 316 32.09 23.93 19.62
C PRO A 316 31.39 22.67 20.16
N VAL A 317 32.07 21.53 20.02
CA VAL A 317 31.64 20.20 20.47
C VAL A 317 31.30 20.15 21.97
N GLY A 318 31.74 21.13 22.77
CA GLY A 318 31.51 21.18 24.22
C GLY A 318 30.05 21.30 24.66
N VAL A 319 29.15 21.86 23.84
CA VAL A 319 27.75 22.10 24.26
C VAL A 319 26.90 20.83 24.13
N ILE A 320 27.17 19.99 23.14
CA ILE A 320 26.39 18.78 22.87
C ILE A 320 26.70 17.69 23.91
N THR A 321 27.95 17.56 24.33
CA THR A 321 28.37 16.54 25.31
C THR A 321 27.85 16.83 26.73
N GLY A 322 27.67 18.11 27.08
CA GLY A 322 27.13 18.50 28.39
C GLY A 322 25.63 18.19 28.56
N GLY A 323 24.84 18.32 27.49
CA GLY A 323 23.41 18.05 27.51
C GLY A 323 23.07 16.58 27.75
N ILE A 324 23.83 15.66 27.13
CA ILE A 324 23.57 14.21 27.24
C ILE A 324 23.87 13.71 28.66
N LEU A 325 25.00 14.14 29.25
CA LEU A 325 25.35 13.75 30.62
C LEU A 325 24.38 14.34 31.66
N GLY A 326 23.92 15.58 31.46
CA GLY A 326 22.90 16.19 32.30
C GLY A 326 21.54 15.49 32.20
N GLY A 327 21.11 15.15 30.98
CA GLY A 327 19.85 14.44 30.73
C GLY A 327 19.82 13.05 31.34
N LEU A 328 20.91 12.28 31.20
CA LEU A 328 21.02 10.95 31.81
C LEU A 328 20.99 10.99 33.33
N ALA A 329 21.63 11.98 33.96
CA ALA A 329 21.57 12.18 35.40
C ALA A 329 20.15 12.53 35.89
N LEU A 330 19.41 13.37 35.15
CA LEU A 330 18.04 13.75 35.47
C LEU A 330 17.07 12.57 35.37
N ILE A 331 17.19 11.74 34.32
CA ILE A 331 16.36 10.54 34.13
C ILE A 331 16.61 9.54 35.26
N LEU A 332 17.87 9.35 35.65
CA LEU A 332 18.24 8.46 36.76
C LEU A 332 17.67 8.95 38.11
N LEU A 333 17.73 10.25 38.38
CA LEU A 333 17.11 10.85 39.57
C LEU A 333 15.59 10.70 39.59
N MET A 334 14.93 10.89 38.44
CA MET A 334 13.49 10.73 38.31
C MET A 334 13.05 9.27 38.53
N GLY A 335 13.81 8.31 37.99
CA GLY A 335 13.58 6.88 38.23
C GLY A 335 13.72 6.50 39.71
N LEU A 336 14.76 7.00 40.39
CA LEU A 336 14.95 6.80 41.82
C LEU A 336 13.81 7.42 42.66
N CYS A 337 13.33 8.60 42.28
CA CYS A 337 12.21 9.27 42.93
C CYS A 337 10.91 8.46 42.80
N LEU A 338 10.60 7.96 41.60
CA LEU A 338 9.43 7.10 41.36
C LEU A 338 9.52 5.78 42.13
N CYS A 339 10.69 5.15 42.17
CA CYS A 339 10.94 3.95 42.97
C CYS A 339 10.72 4.21 44.47
N TYR A 340 11.16 5.36 44.98
CA TYR A 340 10.97 5.75 46.37
C TYR A 340 9.49 5.95 46.73
N ILE A 341 8.73 6.63 45.87
CA ILE A 341 7.28 6.84 46.07
C ILE A 341 6.53 5.51 46.05
N ARG A 342 6.85 4.60 45.12
CA ARG A 342 6.21 3.28 45.04
C ARG A 342 6.53 2.40 46.25
N ARG A 343 7.75 2.47 46.81
CA ARG A 343 8.09 1.74 48.05
C ARG A 343 7.33 2.28 49.27
N ARG A 344 7.02 3.58 49.31
CA ARG A 344 6.30 4.19 50.44
C ARG A 344 4.79 3.92 50.41
N ALA A 345 4.20 3.67 49.23
CA ALA A 345 2.77 3.40 49.09
C ALA A 345 2.35 1.97 49.50
N GLY A 346 3.29 1.06 49.77
CA GLY A 346 3.02 -0.36 50.01
C GLY A 346 2.68 -0.79 51.44
N SER A 347 2.53 0.12 52.41
CA SER A 347 2.46 -0.25 53.83
C SER A 347 1.22 0.23 54.59
N SER A 348 0.07 0.41 53.94
CA SER A 348 -1.18 0.73 54.68
C SER A 348 -2.41 0.07 54.07
N THR A 349 -2.52 -1.26 54.17
CA THR A 349 -3.82 -1.95 54.13
C THR A 349 -3.73 -3.28 54.88
N LYS A 350 -3.78 -3.23 56.21
CA LYS A 350 -4.20 -4.34 57.08
C LYS A 350 -4.84 -3.79 58.35
N GLN A 351 -6.16 -3.63 58.32
CA GLN A 351 -7.12 -3.88 59.41
C GLN A 351 -8.40 -3.09 59.08
N ASN A 352 -9.48 -3.83 58.82
CA ASN A 352 -10.83 -3.64 59.37
C ASN A 352 -11.78 -4.55 58.60
N GLY A 353 -11.90 -5.78 59.08
CA GLY A 353 -13.04 -6.65 58.85
C GLY A 353 -13.72 -6.93 60.20
N LEU A 354 -15.03 -7.15 60.14
CA LEU A 354 -16.01 -7.49 61.19
C LEU A 354 -16.66 -6.31 61.93
N GLU A 355 -17.88 -5.96 61.52
CA GLU A 355 -19.06 -6.07 62.39
C GLU A 355 -20.37 -5.82 61.61
N ASN A 356 -21.44 -6.46 62.08
CA ASN A 356 -22.86 -6.21 61.78
C ASN A 356 -23.53 -7.03 60.67
N ALA A 357 -23.72 -8.32 60.99
CA ALA A 357 -24.98 -9.01 60.70
C ALA A 357 -25.75 -9.18 62.02
N ALA A 358 -26.97 -8.62 62.12
CA ALA A 358 -28.10 -9.18 62.88
C ALA A 358 -29.37 -8.30 62.80
N SER A 359 -30.48 -8.96 62.44
CA SER A 359 -31.86 -8.76 62.91
C SER A 359 -32.63 -7.48 62.58
N THR A 360 -33.77 -7.62 61.89
CA THR A 360 -35.11 -7.66 62.52
C THR A 360 -36.20 -7.98 61.48
N ALA A 361 -37.02 -8.99 61.75
CA ALA A 361 -38.24 -9.36 61.03
C ALA A 361 -39.45 -8.52 61.51
N THR A 362 -40.57 -8.43 60.76
CA THR A 362 -41.99 -8.46 61.24
C THR A 362 -43.03 -8.10 60.14
N VAL A 363 -43.87 -9.11 59.79
CA VAL A 363 -45.37 -9.15 59.68
C VAL A 363 -46.17 -8.33 58.62
N ALA A 364 -46.72 -9.07 57.66
CA ALA A 364 -48.13 -9.34 57.26
C ALA A 364 -49.22 -8.27 56.91
N THR A 365 -50.08 -8.73 55.97
CA THR A 365 -51.54 -8.55 55.71
C THR A 365 -52.11 -7.58 54.64
N GLY A 366 -52.81 -8.18 53.64
CA GLY A 366 -54.11 -7.73 53.08
C GLY A 366 -54.16 -7.22 51.62
N PRO A 367 -55.34 -7.17 50.96
CA PRO A 367 -56.11 -8.36 50.50
C PRO A 367 -56.57 -8.33 49.01
N VAL A 368 -57.24 -9.43 48.66
CA VAL A 368 -57.88 -9.91 47.42
C VAL A 368 -59.01 -9.01 46.87
N PHE A 369 -59.20 -8.95 45.54
CA PHE A 369 -60.53 -8.95 44.88
C PHE A 369 -60.48 -9.55 43.46
N PHE A 370 -61.51 -10.34 43.15
CA PHE A 370 -61.87 -10.99 41.88
C PHE A 370 -62.46 -9.99 40.86
N HIS A 371 -62.29 -10.26 39.55
CA HIS A 371 -63.34 -10.18 38.52
C HIS A 371 -62.88 -10.85 37.19
N SER A 372 -63.73 -11.69 36.61
CA SER A 372 -63.71 -12.24 35.23
C SER A 372 -64.93 -11.68 34.47
N PRO A 373 -65.25 -12.05 33.20
CA PRO A 373 -64.50 -12.33 31.96
C PRO A 373 -65.12 -11.58 30.72
N LEU A 374 -64.83 -12.05 29.47
CA LEU A 374 -65.43 -11.78 28.13
C LEU A 374 -64.60 -10.84 27.21
N ASP A 375 -64.40 -11.04 25.90
CA ASP A 375 -64.89 -12.03 24.91
C ASP A 375 -64.01 -12.01 23.62
N SER A 376 -64.08 -13.13 22.88
CA SER A 376 -64.07 -13.31 21.42
C SER A 376 -62.95 -12.79 20.48
N GLY A 377 -62.36 -13.73 19.74
CA GLY A 377 -61.71 -13.49 18.44
C GLY A 377 -61.03 -14.74 17.86
N LYS A 378 -61.80 -15.61 17.21
CA LYS A 378 -61.39 -16.87 16.53
C LYS A 378 -60.67 -16.62 15.18
N ASN A 379 -59.77 -17.55 14.80
CA ASN A 379 -59.59 -18.18 13.47
C ASN A 379 -58.43 -19.23 13.58
N THR A 380 -58.68 -20.54 13.76
CA THR A 380 -58.70 -21.65 12.76
C THR A 380 -57.54 -21.59 11.73
N LEU A 381 -56.57 -22.51 11.66
CA LEU A 381 -56.58 -23.92 11.14
C LEU A 381 -55.08 -24.41 11.02
N PRO A 382 -54.77 -25.69 10.68
CA PRO A 382 -54.81 -26.93 11.47
C PRO A 382 -53.43 -27.57 11.80
N ASP A 383 -53.47 -28.53 12.72
CA ASP A 383 -52.44 -29.53 13.04
C ASP A 383 -51.97 -30.39 11.85
N MET A 384 -50.66 -30.67 11.83
CA MET A 384 -50.13 -31.99 11.46
C MET A 384 -48.88 -32.33 12.28
N HIS A 385 -49.01 -33.30 13.18
CA HIS A 385 -47.94 -34.16 13.71
C HIS A 385 -47.40 -35.07 12.58
N PRO A 386 -46.13 -35.54 12.62
CA PRO A 386 -45.84 -36.78 13.35
C PRO A 386 -44.45 -36.90 14.06
N LEU A 387 -44.44 -37.76 15.09
CA LEU A 387 -43.37 -38.70 15.53
C LEU A 387 -41.99 -38.10 15.88
N GLY A 388 -41.45 -38.18 17.10
CA GLY A 388 -41.54 -39.24 18.11
C GLY A 388 -40.36 -40.20 17.98
N LEU A 389 -39.21 -39.89 18.60
CA LEU A 389 -38.20 -40.88 18.99
C LEU A 389 -37.39 -40.36 20.20
N ASN A 390 -37.51 -41.11 21.30
CA ASN A 390 -36.73 -40.99 22.53
C ASN A 390 -35.24 -41.31 22.29
N PHE A 391 -34.34 -40.63 22.99
CA PHE A 391 -33.23 -41.33 23.66
C PHE A 391 -32.73 -40.58 24.89
N GLN A 392 -32.21 -41.39 25.81
CA GLN A 392 -32.05 -41.17 27.24
C GLN A 392 -30.99 -40.13 27.64
N THR A 393 -31.27 -39.57 28.81
CA THR A 393 -30.40 -38.86 29.75
C THR A 393 -29.09 -39.58 30.05
N GLY A 394 -27.97 -38.89 29.86
CA GLY A 394 -26.66 -39.23 30.43
C GLY A 394 -26.10 -38.01 31.16
N THR A 395 -25.91 -38.15 32.47
CA THR A 395 -25.44 -37.13 33.41
C THR A 395 -23.90 -37.04 33.49
N SER A 396 -23.39 -35.80 33.62
CA SER A 396 -22.17 -35.38 34.35
C SER A 396 -20.82 -35.39 33.60
N PRO A 397 -19.80 -34.59 34.01
CA PRO A 397 -19.80 -33.18 34.44
C PRO A 397 -18.80 -32.29 33.67
N SER A 398 -18.99 -30.98 33.80
CA SER A 398 -18.07 -29.90 33.40
C SER A 398 -16.68 -29.99 34.07
N PRO A 399 -15.68 -29.22 33.59
CA PRO A 399 -15.51 -27.91 34.23
C PRO A 399 -15.27 -26.75 33.26
N PHE A 400 -15.87 -25.63 33.65
CA PHE A 400 -15.65 -24.27 33.18
C PHE A 400 -14.17 -23.87 33.30
N GLY A 401 -13.59 -23.41 32.18
CA GLY A 401 -12.37 -22.60 32.14
C GLY A 401 -12.70 -21.28 31.44
N GLY A 402 -12.41 -20.17 32.11
CA GLY A 402 -12.91 -18.83 31.80
C GLY A 402 -12.46 -18.26 30.45
N TYR A 403 -13.39 -17.57 29.81
CA TYR A 403 -13.12 -16.62 28.74
C TYR A 403 -12.53 -15.33 29.32
N THR A 404 -11.31 -14.99 28.92
CA THR A 404 -10.77 -13.64 29.01
C THR A 404 -10.65 -13.08 27.61
N ASN A 405 -11.39 -12.00 27.34
CA ASN A 405 -11.24 -11.18 26.14
C ASN A 405 -9.81 -10.61 26.07
N SER A 406 -9.11 -10.91 24.97
CA SER A 406 -7.85 -10.27 24.61
C SER A 406 -7.93 -9.80 23.16
N THR A 407 -8.31 -8.54 22.99
CA THR A 407 -8.05 -7.77 21.78
C THR A 407 -6.57 -7.40 21.76
N ASN A 408 -5.78 -8.07 20.93
CA ASN A 408 -4.46 -7.63 20.47
C ASN A 408 -4.04 -8.55 19.32
N SER A 409 -4.19 -8.06 18.09
CA SER A 409 -3.63 -8.70 16.90
C SER A 409 -2.25 -8.10 16.60
N ASP A 410 -1.27 -8.48 17.42
CA ASP A 410 0.15 -8.39 17.06
C ASP A 410 0.54 -9.71 16.39
N TRP A 411 0.89 -9.66 15.12
CA TRP A 411 1.46 -10.80 14.42
C TRP A 411 2.96 -10.93 14.77
N PRO A 412 3.44 -12.11 15.20
CA PRO A 412 4.86 -12.31 15.49
C PRO A 412 5.65 -12.65 14.22
N LEU A 413 6.84 -12.05 14.09
CA LEU A 413 7.88 -12.52 13.17
C LEU A 413 8.58 -13.75 13.78
N PRO A 414 8.88 -14.81 13.00
CA PRO A 414 9.77 -15.87 13.45
C PRO A 414 11.23 -15.45 13.23
N SER A 415 11.97 -15.31 14.32
CA SER A 415 13.43 -15.19 14.32
C SER A 415 14.05 -16.57 14.10
N PHE A 416 14.78 -16.76 13.01
CA PHE A 416 15.71 -17.89 12.87
C PHE A 416 17.16 -17.41 12.79
N LEU A 417 17.94 -17.87 13.77
CA LEU A 417 19.40 -17.89 13.80
C LEU A 417 19.90 -18.79 12.65
N ILE A 418 20.74 -18.24 11.77
CA ILE A 418 21.57 -19.04 10.86
C ILE A 418 23.01 -18.97 11.38
N GLN A 419 23.54 -20.10 11.86
CA GLN A 419 24.98 -20.33 11.96
C GLN A 419 25.52 -20.88 10.63
N PRO A 420 26.75 -20.55 10.24
CA PRO A 420 27.30 -20.89 8.93
C PRO A 420 27.85 -22.32 8.92
N THR A 421 27.52 -23.08 7.86
CA THR A 421 28.25 -24.29 7.49
C THR A 421 29.02 -24.09 6.19
N SER A 422 30.16 -24.77 6.13
CA SER A 422 31.30 -24.60 5.25
C SER A 422 31.14 -25.14 3.81
N SER A 423 31.91 -24.52 2.92
CA SER A 423 32.30 -24.93 1.54
C SER A 423 32.69 -26.43 1.40
N PRO A 424 32.56 -27.02 0.20
CA PRO A 424 33.76 -27.16 -0.65
C PRO A 424 33.55 -27.06 -2.19
N ASP A 425 34.54 -26.45 -2.83
CA ASP A 425 35.26 -26.80 -4.08
C ASP A 425 34.54 -27.13 -5.41
N ASN A 426 34.88 -26.27 -6.40
CA ASN A 426 34.84 -26.41 -7.88
C ASN A 426 35.98 -27.39 -8.35
N PRO A 427 36.25 -27.67 -9.65
CA PRO A 427 35.60 -27.24 -10.91
C PRO A 427 35.47 -28.31 -12.02
N SER A 428 34.70 -28.03 -13.07
CA SER A 428 35.16 -28.25 -14.46
C SER A 428 34.22 -27.63 -15.50
N PHE A 429 34.80 -26.75 -16.32
CA PHE A 429 34.21 -26.06 -17.46
C PHE A 429 34.82 -26.66 -18.73
N VAL A 430 33.99 -27.09 -19.69
CA VAL A 430 34.42 -27.46 -21.05
C VAL A 430 33.41 -26.85 -22.03
N VAL A 431 33.89 -25.97 -22.92
CA VAL A 431 33.15 -25.44 -24.08
C VAL A 431 33.95 -25.76 -25.34
N THR A 432 33.31 -26.48 -26.26
CA THR A 432 33.57 -26.55 -27.72
C THR A 432 32.35 -27.28 -28.32
N ALA A 433 31.80 -27.02 -29.50
CA ALA A 433 32.19 -26.21 -30.64
C ALA A 433 30.95 -25.91 -31.52
N SER A 434 31.19 -24.99 -32.45
CA SER A 434 30.50 -24.57 -33.68
C SER A 434 29.92 -25.64 -34.62
N ASN A 435 28.83 -25.28 -35.33
CA ASN A 435 28.58 -25.50 -36.79
C ASN A 435 27.33 -24.71 -37.21
N SER A 436 27.39 -23.68 -38.06
CA SER A 436 27.56 -23.69 -39.52
C SER A 436 26.45 -24.43 -40.29
N THR A 437 25.54 -23.68 -40.94
CA THR A 437 25.17 -23.89 -42.36
C THR A 437 24.23 -22.78 -42.85
N LEU A 438 24.72 -22.08 -43.89
CA LEU A 438 24.05 -21.09 -44.70
C LEU A 438 23.89 -21.71 -46.10
N ALA A 439 22.67 -21.88 -46.61
CA ALA A 439 22.38 -21.93 -48.05
C ALA A 439 20.86 -22.01 -48.30
N GLY A 440 20.32 -21.03 -49.01
CA GLY A 440 18.93 -21.05 -49.45
C GLY A 440 18.56 -19.85 -50.32
N LYS A 441 19.13 -19.79 -51.54
CA LYS A 441 18.65 -18.91 -52.62
C LYS A 441 17.25 -19.34 -53.04
N SER A 442 16.33 -18.39 -53.20
CA SER A 442 15.36 -18.45 -54.30
C SER A 442 15.02 -17.04 -54.79
N LYS A 443 14.87 -16.94 -56.11
CA LYS A 443 14.76 -15.73 -56.93
C LYS A 443 13.50 -15.95 -57.76
N TYR A 444 12.46 -15.15 -57.58
CA TYR A 444 11.26 -14.98 -58.41
C TYR A 444 10.49 -13.83 -57.75
N GLY A 445 9.92 -12.84 -58.42
CA GLY A 445 9.70 -12.54 -59.81
C GLY A 445 8.83 -11.27 -59.81
N ASP A 446 9.15 -10.38 -60.73
CA ASP A 446 8.52 -9.08 -60.97
C ASP A 446 7.01 -9.17 -61.25
N GLU A 447 6.27 -8.11 -60.92
CA GLU A 447 5.18 -7.47 -61.68
C GLU A 447 3.92 -7.03 -60.90
N SER A 448 3.53 -5.79 -61.21
CA SER A 448 2.18 -5.20 -61.20
C SER A 448 1.68 -4.50 -59.92
N ASN A 449 1.96 -3.19 -59.88
CA ASN A 449 1.09 -2.16 -59.30
C ASN A 449 0.07 -1.74 -60.38
N PRO A 450 -1.20 -1.43 -60.04
CA PRO A 450 -1.55 0.00 -59.97
C PRO A 450 -2.65 0.38 -58.97
N ARG A 451 -2.36 1.47 -58.24
CA ARG A 451 -3.16 2.71 -58.05
C ARG A 451 -4.52 2.72 -57.30
N ARG A 452 -4.64 3.81 -56.52
CA ARG A 452 -5.80 4.61 -56.05
C ARG A 452 -6.53 4.07 -54.80
N SER A 453 -6.94 4.88 -53.82
CA SER A 453 -7.21 6.33 -53.79
C SER A 453 -7.26 6.85 -52.34
N VAL A 454 -6.81 8.09 -52.16
CA VAL A 454 -6.90 8.93 -50.95
C VAL A 454 -8.23 9.71 -50.96
N PRO A 455 -8.94 9.90 -49.84
CA PRO A 455 -10.04 10.86 -49.72
C PRO A 455 -9.58 12.24 -49.16
N PRO A 456 -10.28 13.35 -49.49
CA PRO A 456 -9.85 14.72 -49.21
C PRO A 456 -10.27 15.25 -47.82
N PRO A 457 -9.69 16.38 -47.35
CA PRO A 457 -10.00 16.99 -46.07
C PRO A 457 -11.19 17.97 -46.14
N TYR A 458 -11.95 18.05 -45.05
CA TYR A 458 -12.99 19.04 -44.80
C TYR A 458 -12.40 20.38 -44.32
N ALA A 459 -12.99 21.47 -44.79
CA ALA A 459 -12.81 22.83 -44.28
C ALA A 459 -14.20 23.44 -43.93
N PRO A 460 -14.26 24.47 -43.06
CA PRO A 460 -15.43 24.77 -42.24
C PRO A 460 -16.34 25.86 -42.81
N SER A 461 -17.55 25.93 -42.27
CA SER A 461 -18.48 27.07 -42.28
C SER A 461 -19.08 27.27 -40.91
#